data_AF-A0A7S3R6H3-F1
#
_entry.id   AF-A0A7S3R6H3-F1
#
_cell.length_a   1.000
_cell.length_b   1.000
_cell.length_c   1.000
_cell.angle_alpha   90.00
_cell.angle_beta   90.00
_cell.angle_gamma   90.00
#
_symmetry.space_group_name_H-M   'P 1'
#
loop_
_entity.id
_entity.type
_entity.pdbx_description
1 polymer ?
#
loop_
_entity_poly.entity_id
_entity_poly.type
_entity_poly.pdbx_seq_one_letter_code
_entity_poly.pdbx_strand_id
1 'polypeptide(L)'
;QQQQQQQPAAAVPEPNLVTMQGEDPLLTGQQAAHAVLGALRDRDAAEKRSQGEASISSISSSSISGSEQAESQPDMRAYAQLEEANRRLTEANEKLLEANNKLQEANLKLEELNRRLVEERVSRPRGIDGQAEDLEEQQGQASRNLEEEAAGALNSRSHLEGMRGFALQALDMYTKEGYSLTRLIGWQATVSKGMPPGSAQQIMQQYTRIVILTCEVLAAKGLMGPPGEMEGFDASVSSIEDDLEEPGDATAPLNFLASFSSIANSMDLDEEDTKSARPLALRLLVGFMGAVLGSEYSSAKFVEGVCMAYSEGWTASEVLAELRDADFLQSGGLVTSDAAATGGRATEVNRELFIIWLSTVYMGLARMGAVFPNPKQGWAFAGSDPMQAIGLDKFVENALAQCERDHRRALQASSSAAAPPADVGSREALPGMEEAEEDPFIARLRSNASVARLLDEERQAAALQFVMEGKLGGKELPDSLMRMEDKELPMNSAAYRLIKAQSDLVARTYALSMSMRQHS
;
A
#
# COMPACT_ATOMS: atom_id res chain seq x y z
N GLN A 1 6.56 -30.84 -73.53
CA GLN A 1 6.51 -31.86 -72.48
C GLN A 1 6.70 -31.18 -71.11
N GLN A 2 6.09 -30.03 -70.86
CA GLN A 2 4.83 -29.88 -70.13
C GLN A 2 3.82 -31.05 -70.15
N GLN A 3 3.17 -31.19 -68.98
CA GLN A 3 1.91 -31.86 -68.64
C GLN A 3 1.94 -33.26 -68.00
N GLN A 4 1.07 -33.38 -66.99
CA GLN A 4 0.62 -34.55 -66.20
C GLN A 4 1.53 -34.86 -64.99
N GLN A 5 1.09 -34.69 -63.74
CA GLN A 5 -0.21 -35.04 -63.17
C GLN A 5 -0.66 -34.02 -62.10
N GLN A 6 -1.84 -33.44 -62.30
CA GLN A 6 -2.71 -32.93 -61.24
C GLN A 6 -3.97 -33.81 -61.28
N GLN A 7 -4.27 -34.50 -60.18
CA GLN A 7 -5.59 -35.05 -59.90
C GLN A 7 -6.12 -34.36 -58.64
N PRO A 8 -7.40 -33.96 -58.60
CA PRO A 8 -8.01 -33.30 -57.45
C PRO A 8 -8.44 -34.33 -56.39
N ALA A 9 -8.15 -34.03 -55.13
CA ALA A 9 -8.64 -34.77 -53.98
C ALA A 9 -10.15 -34.54 -53.81
N ALA A 10 -10.87 -35.64 -53.59
CA ALA A 10 -12.31 -35.69 -53.39
C ALA A 10 -12.75 -35.02 -52.08
N ALA A 11 -13.90 -34.36 -52.15
CA ALA A 11 -14.61 -33.77 -51.02
C ALA A 11 -15.05 -34.85 -50.01
N VAL A 12 -14.74 -34.62 -48.74
CA VAL A 12 -15.25 -35.37 -47.58
C VAL A 12 -16.50 -34.63 -47.08
N PRO A 13 -17.64 -35.32 -46.82
CA PRO A 13 -18.84 -34.68 -46.31
C PRO A 13 -18.72 -34.39 -44.80
N GLU A 14 -19.12 -33.19 -44.40
CA GLU A 14 -19.26 -32.77 -43.00
C GLU A 14 -20.33 -33.60 -42.27
N PRO A 15 -20.14 -33.94 -40.99
CA PRO A 15 -21.18 -34.58 -40.19
C PRO A 15 -22.20 -33.55 -39.67
N ASN A 16 -23.47 -33.85 -39.94
CA ASN A 16 -24.65 -33.18 -39.35
C ASN A 16 -24.58 -33.17 -37.81
N LEU A 17 -24.44 -31.98 -37.23
CA LEU A 17 -24.69 -31.74 -35.82
C LEU A 17 -26.19 -31.45 -35.62
N VAL A 18 -26.86 -32.43 -35.01
CA VAL A 18 -28.24 -32.33 -34.51
C VAL A 18 -28.24 -31.37 -33.33
N THR A 19 -28.92 -30.23 -33.49
CA THR A 19 -29.24 -29.29 -32.42
C THR A 19 -30.32 -29.89 -31.50
N MET A 20 -29.92 -30.28 -30.30
CA MET A 20 -30.85 -30.53 -29.18
C MET A 20 -31.23 -29.18 -28.56
N GLN A 21 -32.50 -28.80 -28.74
CA GLN A 21 -33.25 -27.90 -27.84
C GLN A 21 -33.20 -28.53 -26.44
N GLY A 22 -32.97 -27.86 -25.31
CA GLY A 22 -33.29 -26.51 -24.90
C GLY A 22 -34.00 -26.63 -23.54
N GLU A 23 -33.25 -26.66 -22.43
CA GLU A 23 -33.80 -26.45 -21.08
C GLU A 23 -33.04 -25.28 -20.43
N ASP A 24 -33.79 -24.26 -20.02
CA ASP A 24 -33.30 -22.96 -19.55
C ASP A 24 -32.52 -23.07 -18.21
N PRO A 25 -31.21 -22.75 -18.17
CA PRO A 25 -30.42 -22.74 -16.93
C PRO A 25 -30.69 -21.52 -16.02
N LEU A 26 -31.58 -20.61 -16.42
CA LEU A 26 -31.90 -19.40 -15.66
C LEU A 26 -32.88 -19.64 -14.49
N LEU A 27 -33.69 -20.70 -14.54
CA LEU A 27 -34.69 -20.97 -13.49
C LEU A 27 -34.06 -21.62 -12.24
N THR A 28 -32.99 -22.40 -12.40
CA THR A 28 -32.30 -23.10 -11.30
C THR A 28 -31.43 -22.16 -10.45
N GLY A 29 -30.88 -21.09 -11.05
CA GLY A 29 -30.09 -20.08 -10.34
C GLY A 29 -30.91 -19.22 -9.37
N GLN A 30 -32.11 -18.79 -9.77
CA GLN A 30 -32.99 -18.00 -8.90
C GLN A 30 -33.55 -18.82 -7.73
N GLN A 31 -33.85 -20.10 -7.95
CA GLN A 31 -34.31 -20.99 -6.87
C GLN A 31 -33.18 -21.30 -5.87
N ALA A 32 -31.94 -21.45 -6.33
CA ALA A 32 -30.78 -21.62 -5.46
C ALA A 32 -30.50 -20.35 -4.63
N ALA A 33 -30.61 -19.16 -5.21
CA ALA A 33 -30.43 -17.89 -4.49
C ALA A 33 -31.50 -17.68 -3.40
N HIS A 34 -32.77 -18.01 -3.69
CA HIS A 34 -33.85 -17.94 -2.70
C HIS A 34 -33.66 -18.96 -1.56
N ALA A 35 -33.16 -20.16 -1.84
CA ALA A 35 -32.87 -21.17 -0.83
C ALA A 35 -31.72 -20.73 0.11
N VAL A 36 -30.67 -20.11 -0.42
CA VAL A 36 -29.54 -19.60 0.37
C VAL A 36 -29.98 -18.44 1.27
N LEU A 37 -30.80 -17.52 0.74
CA LEU A 37 -31.33 -16.40 1.54
C LEU A 37 -32.30 -16.85 2.63
N GLY A 38 -33.07 -17.92 2.38
CA GLY A 38 -33.90 -18.57 3.41
C GLY A 38 -33.04 -19.15 4.54
N ALA A 39 -32.00 -19.92 4.19
CA ALA A 39 -31.10 -20.55 5.16
C ALA A 39 -30.34 -19.53 6.03
N LEU A 40 -29.96 -18.38 5.48
CA LEU A 40 -29.31 -17.30 6.24
C LEU A 40 -30.28 -16.62 7.22
N ARG A 41 -31.53 -16.42 6.82
CA ARG A 41 -32.56 -15.83 7.69
C ARG A 41 -32.92 -16.75 8.86
N ASP A 42 -32.93 -18.06 8.63
CA ASP A 42 -33.19 -19.05 9.68
C ASP A 42 -32.01 -19.18 10.64
N ARG A 43 -30.77 -19.01 10.15
CA ARG A 43 -29.57 -18.98 10.99
C ARG A 43 -29.55 -17.76 11.93
N ASP A 44 -29.87 -16.57 11.42
CA ASP A 44 -29.98 -15.36 12.25
C ASP A 44 -31.09 -15.46 13.31
N ALA A 45 -32.20 -16.12 12.96
CA ALA A 45 -33.29 -16.37 13.90
C ALA A 45 -32.90 -17.38 15.00
N ALA A 46 -32.10 -18.40 14.66
CA ALA A 46 -31.55 -19.36 15.62
C ALA A 46 -30.52 -18.72 16.55
N GLU A 47 -29.65 -17.86 16.03
CA GLU A 47 -28.61 -17.18 16.81
C GLU A 47 -29.22 -16.21 17.83
N LYS A 48 -30.26 -15.45 17.43
CA LYS A 48 -31.04 -14.59 18.33
C LYS A 48 -31.80 -15.35 19.41
N ARG A 49 -32.25 -16.58 19.13
CA ARG A 49 -32.85 -17.45 20.17
C ARG A 49 -31.79 -17.98 21.15
N SER A 50 -30.60 -18.35 20.66
CA SER A 50 -29.51 -18.83 21.52
C SER A 50 -28.98 -17.74 22.47
N GLN A 51 -28.90 -16.48 22.02
CA GLN A 51 -28.45 -15.36 22.85
C GLN A 51 -29.49 -14.94 23.91
N GLY A 52 -30.78 -15.11 23.61
CA GLY A 52 -31.86 -14.89 24.57
C GLY A 52 -31.91 -15.93 25.70
N GLU A 53 -31.59 -17.19 25.42
CA GLU A 53 -31.62 -18.28 26.42
C GLU A 53 -30.33 -18.38 27.26
N ALA A 54 -29.18 -17.98 26.71
CA ALA A 54 -27.91 -17.92 27.44
C ALA A 54 -27.88 -16.82 28.53
N SER A 55 -28.72 -15.79 28.39
CA SER A 55 -28.75 -14.65 29.33
C SER A 55 -29.64 -14.87 30.56
N ILE A 56 -30.46 -15.93 30.58
CA ILE A 56 -31.45 -16.19 31.65
C ILE A 56 -31.04 -17.37 32.55
N SER A 57 -30.07 -18.19 32.15
CA SER A 57 -29.71 -19.44 32.84
C SER A 57 -28.49 -19.40 33.76
N SER A 58 -27.77 -18.27 33.89
CA SER A 58 -26.52 -18.21 34.68
C SER A 58 -26.61 -17.59 36.08
N ILE A 59 -27.79 -17.22 36.55
CA ILE A 59 -27.97 -16.64 37.91
C ILE A 59 -28.70 -17.64 38.81
N SER A 60 -28.02 -18.69 39.24
CA SER A 60 -28.41 -19.46 40.42
C SER A 60 -27.23 -20.25 40.99
N SER A 61 -26.88 -19.90 42.24
CA SER A 61 -26.34 -20.81 43.26
C SER A 61 -24.86 -21.19 43.20
N SER A 62 -24.01 -20.37 43.83
CA SER A 62 -22.99 -20.91 44.75
C SER A 62 -22.55 -19.87 45.77
N SER A 63 -22.83 -20.17 47.04
CA SER A 63 -22.42 -19.41 48.21
C SER A 63 -20.98 -19.79 48.57
N ILE A 64 -20.03 -18.88 48.37
CA ILE A 64 -18.71 -18.93 49.02
C ILE A 64 -18.43 -17.56 49.62
N SER A 65 -18.46 -17.55 50.94
CA SER A 65 -18.15 -16.43 51.82
C SER A 65 -16.64 -16.21 51.92
N GLY A 66 -16.19 -14.96 51.83
CA GLY A 66 -14.92 -14.55 52.43
C GLY A 66 -14.16 -13.47 51.66
N SER A 67 -14.30 -12.23 52.13
CA SER A 67 -13.27 -11.17 52.17
C SER A 67 -12.53 -10.79 50.87
N GLU A 68 -13.04 -9.76 50.19
CA GLU A 68 -12.36 -8.46 49.98
C GLU A 68 -13.20 -7.65 48.97
N GLN A 69 -14.09 -6.80 49.49
CA GLN A 69 -14.84 -5.82 48.69
C GLN A 69 -13.90 -4.69 48.27
N ALA A 70 -13.10 -4.93 47.23
CA ALA A 70 -12.70 -3.87 46.32
C ALA A 70 -13.79 -3.82 45.24
N GLU A 71 -14.76 -2.93 45.46
CA GLU A 71 -15.83 -2.59 44.52
C GLU A 71 -15.17 -2.07 43.24
N SER A 72 -14.87 -2.99 42.32
CA SER A 72 -14.38 -2.70 40.98
C SER A 72 -15.46 -1.91 40.27
N GLN A 73 -15.35 -0.58 40.33
CA GLN A 73 -16.12 0.29 39.45
C GLN A 73 -15.80 -0.16 38.02
N PRO A 74 -16.79 -0.62 37.24
CA PRO A 74 -16.56 -0.94 35.84
C PRO A 74 -16.02 0.31 35.16
N ASP A 75 -14.95 0.15 34.39
CA ASP A 75 -14.26 1.24 33.73
C ASP A 75 -15.22 1.98 32.78
N MET A 76 -15.83 3.05 33.30
CA MET A 76 -16.87 3.83 32.62
C MET A 76 -16.40 4.40 31.28
N ARG A 77 -15.09 4.51 31.08
CA ARG A 77 -14.50 4.94 29.81
C ARG A 77 -14.62 3.89 28.72
N ALA A 78 -14.47 2.61 29.05
CA ALA A 78 -14.62 1.52 28.10
C ALA A 78 -16.07 1.42 27.59
N TYR A 79 -17.05 1.61 28.48
CA TYR A 79 -18.47 1.66 28.10
C TYR A 79 -18.80 2.84 27.19
N ALA A 80 -18.28 4.04 27.49
CA ALA A 80 -18.50 5.22 26.65
C ALA A 80 -17.90 5.05 25.24
N GLN A 81 -16.72 4.41 25.14
CA GLN A 81 -16.09 4.11 23.84
C GLN A 81 -16.89 3.07 23.05
N LEU A 82 -17.44 2.05 23.71
CA LEU A 82 -18.28 1.04 23.07
C LEU A 82 -19.60 1.65 22.53
N GLU A 83 -20.22 2.55 23.30
CA GLU A 83 -21.44 3.24 22.90
C GLU A 83 -21.18 4.17 21.69
N GLU A 84 -20.06 4.87 21.67
CA GLU A 84 -19.66 5.68 20.51
C GLU A 84 -19.38 4.82 19.26
N ALA A 85 -18.71 3.68 19.42
CA ALA A 85 -18.48 2.74 18.32
C ALA A 85 -19.80 2.21 17.74
N ASN A 86 -20.76 1.83 18.59
CA ASN A 86 -22.08 1.37 18.16
C ASN A 86 -22.88 2.47 17.46
N ARG A 87 -22.76 3.74 17.90
CA ARG A 87 -23.38 4.88 17.22
C ARG A 87 -22.82 5.04 15.80
N ARG A 88 -21.49 5.00 15.64
CA ARG A 88 -20.84 5.10 14.32
C ARG A 88 -21.21 3.95 13.39
N LEU A 89 -21.38 2.74 13.92
CA LEU A 89 -21.79 1.58 13.14
C LEU A 89 -23.24 1.71 12.65
N THR A 90 -24.13 2.26 13.48
CA THR A 90 -25.51 2.58 13.09
C THR A 90 -25.55 3.63 11.97
N GLU A 91 -24.79 4.72 12.11
CA GLU A 91 -24.69 5.77 11.07
C GLU A 91 -24.12 5.23 9.74
N ALA A 92 -23.15 4.31 9.79
CA ALA A 92 -22.61 3.67 8.59
C ALA A 92 -23.64 2.77 7.89
N ASN A 93 -24.43 2.01 8.67
CA ASN A 93 -25.51 1.17 8.14
C ASN A 93 -26.62 2.00 7.48
N GLU A 94 -26.98 3.15 8.05
CA GLU A 94 -27.95 4.06 7.43
C GLU A 94 -27.46 4.60 6.08
N LYS A 95 -26.18 5.00 5.98
CA LYS A 95 -25.57 5.44 4.71
C LYS A 95 -25.55 4.34 3.65
N LEU A 96 -25.26 3.10 4.05
CA LEU A 96 -25.31 1.96 3.14
C LEU A 96 -26.73 1.70 2.63
N LEU A 97 -27.74 1.82 3.49
CA LEU A 97 -29.13 1.68 3.11
C LEU A 97 -29.58 2.77 2.13
N GLU A 98 -29.16 4.02 2.35
CA GLU A 98 -29.42 5.14 1.43
C GLU A 98 -28.76 4.91 0.05
N ALA A 99 -27.51 4.43 0.04
CA ALA A 99 -26.82 4.10 -1.21
C ALA A 99 -27.52 2.97 -1.98
N ASN A 100 -28.00 1.94 -1.28
CA ASN A 100 -28.74 0.84 -1.89
C ASN A 100 -30.08 1.31 -2.50
N ASN A 101 -30.80 2.20 -1.81
CA ASN A 101 -32.02 2.80 -2.34
C ASN A 101 -31.75 3.62 -3.62
N LYS A 102 -30.67 4.41 -3.66
CA LYS A 102 -30.26 5.15 -4.86
C LYS A 102 -29.93 4.23 -6.03
N LEU A 103 -29.30 3.08 -5.75
CA LEU A 103 -28.99 2.07 -6.76
C LEU A 103 -30.26 1.40 -7.30
N GLN A 104 -31.22 1.08 -6.44
CA GLN A 104 -32.53 0.58 -6.86
C GLN A 104 -33.31 1.59 -7.72
N GLU A 105 -33.29 2.88 -7.35
CA GLU A 105 -33.90 3.94 -8.18
C GLU A 105 -33.23 4.06 -9.55
N ALA A 106 -31.90 3.94 -9.62
CA ALA A 106 -31.17 3.95 -10.88
C ALA A 106 -31.56 2.74 -11.76
N ASN A 107 -31.69 1.55 -11.18
CA ASN A 107 -32.14 0.36 -11.90
C ASN A 107 -33.56 0.52 -12.45
N LEU A 108 -34.50 1.05 -11.66
CA LEU A 108 -35.87 1.33 -12.11
C LEU A 108 -35.90 2.34 -13.27
N LYS A 109 -35.07 3.38 -13.23
CA LYS A 109 -34.93 4.34 -14.35
C LYS A 109 -34.39 3.66 -15.61
N LEU A 110 -33.44 2.73 -15.46
CA LEU A 110 -32.85 2.00 -16.58
C LEU A 110 -33.87 1.05 -17.21
N GLU A 111 -34.67 0.35 -16.39
CA GLU A 111 -35.81 -0.45 -16.86
C GLU A 111 -36.87 0.39 -17.58
N GLU A 112 -37.18 1.59 -17.08
CA GLU A 112 -38.12 2.50 -17.75
C GLU A 112 -37.59 2.96 -19.12
N LEU A 113 -36.29 3.31 -19.21
CA LEU A 113 -35.66 3.66 -20.48
C LEU A 113 -35.69 2.49 -21.47
N ASN A 114 -35.40 1.27 -21.00
CA ASN A 114 -35.51 0.07 -21.83
C ASN A 114 -36.93 -0.15 -22.34
N ARG A 115 -37.95 0.04 -21.48
CA ARG A 115 -39.35 -0.05 -21.90
C ARG A 115 -39.70 0.97 -22.98
N ARG A 116 -39.28 2.23 -22.81
CA ARG A 116 -39.50 3.29 -23.81
C ARG A 116 -38.83 2.97 -25.14
N LEU A 117 -37.60 2.43 -25.11
CA LEU A 117 -36.87 2.05 -26.31
C LEU A 117 -37.57 0.90 -27.06
N VAL A 118 -38.13 -0.06 -26.33
CA VAL A 118 -38.95 -1.13 -26.92
C VAL A 118 -40.25 -0.58 -27.53
N GLU A 119 -40.96 0.30 -26.82
CA GLU A 119 -42.18 0.95 -27.33
C GLU A 119 -41.91 1.79 -28.59
N GLU A 120 -40.77 2.50 -28.64
CA GLU A 120 -40.33 3.25 -29.81
C GLU A 120 -40.01 2.33 -31.00
N ARG A 121 -39.34 1.19 -30.75
CA ARG A 121 -39.10 0.17 -31.79
C ARG A 121 -40.39 -0.42 -32.36
N VAL A 122 -41.41 -0.64 -31.52
CA VAL A 122 -42.71 -1.18 -31.95
C VAL A 122 -43.55 -0.14 -32.70
N SER A 123 -43.40 1.15 -32.35
CA SER A 123 -44.21 2.24 -32.92
C SER A 123 -43.65 2.80 -34.23
N ARG A 124 -42.40 2.48 -34.61
CA ARG A 124 -41.83 2.92 -35.89
C ARG A 124 -42.50 2.18 -37.06
N PRO A 125 -43.17 2.88 -37.99
CA PRO A 125 -43.80 2.25 -39.15
C PRO A 125 -42.73 1.62 -40.06
N ARG A 126 -42.97 0.37 -40.50
CA ARG A 126 -42.11 -0.49 -41.34
C ARG A 126 -41.92 0.03 -42.79
N GLY A 127 -41.45 1.27 -42.94
CA GLY A 127 -41.45 1.96 -44.23
C GLY A 127 -40.09 2.26 -44.85
N ILE A 128 -38.97 1.96 -44.19
CA ILE A 128 -37.64 2.34 -44.70
C ILE A 128 -36.64 1.22 -44.38
N ASP A 129 -36.64 0.18 -45.20
CA ASP A 129 -35.80 -1.02 -45.05
C ASP A 129 -34.31 -0.80 -45.38
N GLY A 130 -33.89 0.44 -45.69
CA GLY A 130 -32.52 0.76 -46.12
C GLY A 130 -31.57 1.33 -45.06
N GLN A 131 -32.06 1.71 -43.86
CA GLN A 131 -31.21 2.24 -42.77
C GLN A 131 -31.11 1.28 -41.57
N ALA A 132 -31.75 0.11 -41.65
CA ALA A 132 -31.72 -0.89 -40.60
C ALA A 132 -30.38 -1.65 -40.55
N GLU A 133 -29.74 -1.89 -41.70
CA GLU A 133 -28.47 -2.62 -41.78
C GLU A 133 -27.32 -1.85 -41.09
N ASP A 134 -27.19 -0.54 -41.32
CA ASP A 134 -26.15 0.28 -40.68
C ASP A 134 -26.30 0.37 -39.14
N LEU A 135 -27.55 0.36 -38.64
CA LEU A 135 -27.84 0.39 -37.20
C LEU A 135 -27.64 -0.97 -36.54
N GLU A 136 -27.91 -2.06 -37.25
CA GLU A 136 -27.66 -3.43 -36.79
C GLU A 136 -26.15 -3.72 -36.75
N GLU A 137 -25.38 -3.20 -37.73
CA GLU A 137 -23.92 -3.30 -37.72
C GLU A 137 -23.29 -2.46 -36.58
N GLN A 138 -23.81 -1.25 -36.30
CA GLN A 138 -23.39 -0.47 -35.13
C GLN A 138 -23.75 -1.16 -33.80
N GLN A 139 -24.93 -1.78 -33.69
CA GLN A 139 -25.30 -2.54 -32.48
C GLN A 139 -24.46 -3.81 -32.31
N GLY A 140 -24.10 -4.47 -33.41
CA GLY A 140 -23.18 -5.62 -33.40
C GLY A 140 -21.78 -5.23 -32.93
N GLN A 141 -21.25 -4.08 -33.39
CA GLN A 141 -19.96 -3.57 -32.93
C GLN A 141 -19.99 -3.15 -31.46
N ALA A 142 -21.05 -2.46 -31.00
CA ALA A 142 -21.20 -2.11 -29.59
C ALA A 142 -21.29 -3.35 -28.68
N SER A 143 -22.00 -4.39 -29.14
CA SER A 143 -22.10 -5.67 -28.40
C SER A 143 -20.75 -6.40 -28.34
N ARG A 144 -19.97 -6.40 -29.42
CA ARG A 144 -18.61 -6.96 -29.42
C ARG A 144 -17.66 -6.22 -28.48
N ASN A 145 -17.73 -4.88 -28.45
CA ASN A 145 -16.92 -4.09 -27.51
C ASN A 145 -17.30 -4.39 -26.06
N LEU A 146 -18.60 -4.55 -25.75
CA LEU A 146 -19.06 -4.93 -24.42
C LEU A 146 -18.68 -6.37 -24.05
N GLU A 147 -18.70 -7.31 -25.00
CA GLU A 147 -18.21 -8.68 -24.78
C GLU A 147 -16.70 -8.72 -24.54
N GLU A 148 -15.91 -7.91 -25.27
CA GLU A 148 -14.46 -7.79 -25.07
C GLU A 148 -14.14 -7.15 -23.72
N GLU A 149 -14.89 -6.12 -23.32
CA GLU A 149 -14.78 -5.51 -21.99
C GLU A 149 -15.18 -6.49 -20.86
N ALA A 150 -16.26 -7.25 -21.06
CA ALA A 150 -16.70 -8.29 -20.11
C ALA A 150 -15.69 -9.45 -20.01
N ALA A 151 -15.09 -9.88 -21.13
CA ALA A 151 -14.02 -10.88 -21.14
C ALA A 151 -12.76 -10.36 -20.43
N GLY A 152 -12.41 -9.08 -20.61
CA GLY A 152 -11.35 -8.42 -19.85
C GLY A 152 -11.63 -8.39 -18.34
N ALA A 153 -12.88 -8.13 -17.95
CA ALA A 153 -13.30 -8.15 -16.55
C ALA A 153 -13.27 -9.55 -15.93
N LEU A 154 -13.68 -10.59 -16.67
CA LEU A 154 -13.60 -11.99 -16.23
C LEU A 154 -12.17 -12.47 -16.05
N ASN A 155 -11.27 -12.12 -16.98
CA ASN A 155 -9.84 -12.40 -16.84
C ASN A 155 -9.24 -11.70 -15.61
N SER A 156 -9.65 -10.45 -15.36
CA SER A 156 -9.25 -9.70 -14.16
C SER A 156 -9.76 -10.36 -12.87
N ARG A 157 -10.95 -10.97 -12.89
CA ARG A 157 -11.51 -11.66 -11.72
C ARG A 157 -10.81 -12.99 -11.44
N SER A 158 -10.59 -13.83 -12.45
CA SER A 158 -9.81 -15.07 -12.29
C SER A 158 -8.41 -14.77 -11.74
N HIS A 159 -7.85 -13.64 -12.16
CA HIS A 159 -6.55 -13.16 -11.70
C HIS A 159 -6.56 -12.77 -10.21
N LEU A 160 -7.57 -12.00 -9.77
CA LEU A 160 -7.77 -11.63 -8.37
C LEU A 160 -8.03 -12.86 -7.47
N GLU A 161 -8.72 -13.87 -7.97
CA GLU A 161 -8.96 -15.12 -7.22
C GLU A 161 -7.66 -15.93 -7.06
N GLY A 162 -6.82 -15.99 -8.09
CA GLY A 162 -5.47 -16.56 -8.00
C GLY A 162 -4.58 -15.79 -7.00
N MET A 163 -4.65 -14.46 -7.01
CA MET A 163 -3.96 -13.60 -6.04
C MET A 163 -4.38 -13.90 -4.60
N ARG A 164 -5.68 -14.02 -4.37
CA ARG A 164 -6.22 -14.32 -3.04
C ARG A 164 -5.74 -15.69 -2.56
N GLY A 165 -5.75 -16.70 -3.43
CA GLY A 165 -5.24 -18.03 -3.11
C GLY A 165 -3.76 -18.01 -2.72
N PHE A 166 -2.93 -17.33 -3.51
CA PHE A 166 -1.51 -17.16 -3.23
C PHE A 166 -1.24 -16.41 -1.92
N ALA A 167 -1.97 -15.31 -1.67
CA ALA A 167 -1.83 -14.55 -0.44
C ALA A 167 -2.20 -15.35 0.81
N LEU A 168 -3.31 -16.10 0.74
CA LEU A 168 -3.72 -17.00 1.82
C LEU A 168 -2.69 -18.10 2.05
N GLN A 169 -2.10 -18.66 0.99
CA GLN A 169 -1.06 -19.67 1.12
C GLN A 169 0.22 -19.11 1.75
N ALA A 170 0.68 -17.94 1.34
CA ALA A 170 1.86 -17.31 1.95
C ALA A 170 1.61 -16.88 3.40
N LEU A 171 0.39 -16.46 3.74
CA LEU A 171 -0.04 -16.26 5.11
C LEU A 171 -0.07 -17.57 5.91
N ASP A 172 -0.54 -18.67 5.32
CA ASP A 172 -0.53 -20.00 5.94
C ASP A 172 0.91 -20.50 6.17
N MET A 173 1.82 -20.33 5.22
CA MET A 173 3.24 -20.66 5.41
C MET A 173 3.84 -19.85 6.57
N TYR A 174 3.53 -18.56 6.66
CA TYR A 174 4.03 -17.74 7.77
C TYR A 174 3.42 -18.15 9.12
N THR A 175 2.09 -18.30 9.19
CA THR A 175 1.35 -18.45 10.45
C THR A 175 1.28 -19.89 10.94
N LYS A 176 1.13 -20.87 10.05
CA LYS A 176 0.98 -22.29 10.38
C LYS A 176 2.31 -23.03 10.29
N GLU A 177 3.10 -22.76 9.26
CA GLU A 177 4.38 -23.46 9.03
C GLU A 177 5.58 -22.76 9.68
N GLY A 178 5.37 -21.57 10.27
CA GLY A 178 6.43 -20.82 10.96
C GLY A 178 7.50 -20.27 10.03
N TYR A 179 7.19 -20.06 8.75
CA TYR A 179 8.16 -19.50 7.81
C TYR A 179 8.54 -18.09 8.23
N SER A 180 9.85 -17.87 8.40
CA SER A 180 10.37 -16.52 8.62
C SER A 180 10.14 -15.66 7.38
N LEU A 181 10.02 -14.35 7.58
CA LEU A 181 9.90 -13.40 6.48
C LEU A 181 11.09 -13.51 5.50
N THR A 182 12.30 -13.75 6.03
CA THR A 182 13.50 -14.01 5.24
C THR A 182 13.33 -15.21 4.32
N ARG A 183 12.67 -16.27 4.80
CA ARG A 183 12.39 -17.47 4.02
C ARG A 183 11.37 -17.22 2.92
N LEU A 184 10.33 -16.43 3.19
CA LEU A 184 9.37 -15.98 2.17
C LEU A 184 10.03 -15.10 1.09
N ILE A 185 10.97 -14.22 1.48
CA ILE A 185 11.78 -13.43 0.55
C ILE A 185 12.70 -14.34 -0.29
N GLY A 186 13.33 -15.33 0.34
CA GLY A 186 14.14 -16.34 -0.34
C GLY A 186 13.32 -17.13 -1.37
N TRP A 187 12.09 -17.49 -1.01
CA TRP A 187 11.15 -18.15 -1.91
C TRP A 187 10.85 -17.29 -3.15
N GLN A 188 10.63 -15.98 -2.98
CA GLN A 188 10.49 -15.05 -4.10
C GLN A 188 11.72 -15.08 -5.03
N ALA A 189 12.93 -15.11 -4.45
CA ALA A 189 14.17 -15.17 -5.23
C ALA A 189 14.29 -16.49 -6.02
N THR A 190 13.79 -17.61 -5.48
CA THR A 190 13.78 -18.90 -6.19
C THR A 190 12.77 -18.98 -7.33
N VAL A 191 11.57 -18.40 -7.19
CA VAL A 191 10.59 -18.26 -8.29
C VAL A 191 11.20 -17.52 -9.49
N SER A 192 12.20 -16.67 -9.24
CA SER A 192 12.91 -15.91 -10.27
C SER A 192 13.87 -16.75 -11.12
N LYS A 193 14.35 -17.91 -10.64
CA LYS A 193 15.40 -18.71 -11.29
C LYS A 193 14.88 -19.81 -12.23
N GLY A 194 13.64 -20.27 -12.06
CA GLY A 194 13.13 -21.47 -12.73
C GLY A 194 12.18 -21.25 -13.93
N MET A 195 11.70 -20.03 -14.15
CA MET A 195 10.77 -19.74 -15.25
C MET A 195 11.36 -18.70 -16.23
N PRO A 196 11.11 -18.85 -17.55
CA PRO A 196 11.45 -17.82 -18.51
C PRO A 196 10.71 -16.52 -18.14
N PRO A 197 11.36 -15.35 -18.33
CA PRO A 197 10.79 -14.06 -17.96
C PRO A 197 9.49 -13.81 -18.74
N GLY A 198 8.36 -14.06 -18.10
CA GLY A 198 7.01 -13.86 -18.62
C GLY A 198 6.15 -13.03 -17.68
N SER A 199 5.02 -12.53 -18.19
CA SER A 199 4.07 -11.71 -17.42
C SER A 199 3.64 -12.39 -16.11
N ALA A 200 3.37 -13.69 -16.13
CA ALA A 200 2.96 -14.44 -14.94
C ALA A 200 4.01 -14.45 -13.81
N GLN A 201 5.31 -14.49 -14.13
CA GLN A 201 6.38 -14.50 -13.13
C GLN A 201 6.54 -13.13 -12.46
N GLN A 202 6.53 -12.06 -13.27
CA GLN A 202 6.58 -10.68 -12.76
C GLN A 202 5.39 -10.40 -11.84
N ILE A 203 4.22 -10.89 -12.23
CA ILE A 203 3.01 -10.74 -11.46
C ILE A 203 3.07 -11.52 -10.14
N MET A 204 3.53 -12.79 -10.14
CA MET A 204 3.73 -13.54 -8.90
C MET A 204 4.74 -12.88 -7.96
N GLN A 205 5.82 -12.30 -8.48
CA GLN A 205 6.81 -11.57 -7.67
C GLN A 205 6.21 -10.31 -7.04
N GLN A 206 5.41 -9.54 -7.77
CA GLN A 206 4.68 -8.39 -7.24
C GLN A 206 3.73 -8.80 -6.11
N TYR A 207 3.00 -9.91 -6.28
CA TYR A 207 2.08 -10.40 -5.26
C TYR A 207 2.77 -10.96 -4.03
N THR A 208 3.88 -11.66 -4.20
CA THR A 208 4.71 -12.09 -3.06
C THR A 208 5.15 -10.90 -2.22
N ARG A 209 5.55 -9.79 -2.86
CA ARG A 209 5.92 -8.56 -2.16
C ARG A 209 4.75 -7.93 -1.42
N ILE A 210 3.57 -7.86 -2.02
CA ILE A 210 2.36 -7.34 -1.34
C ILE A 210 2.04 -8.19 -0.12
N VAL A 211 2.15 -9.51 -0.21
CA VAL A 211 1.89 -10.40 0.92
C VAL A 211 2.94 -10.24 2.01
N ILE A 212 4.23 -10.16 1.65
CA ILE A 212 5.33 -9.88 2.57
C ILE A 212 5.08 -8.55 3.30
N LEU A 213 4.78 -7.48 2.57
CA LEU A 213 4.44 -6.16 3.14
C LEU A 213 3.22 -6.23 4.06
N THR A 214 2.21 -7.02 3.68
CA THR A 214 1.01 -7.21 4.50
C THR A 214 1.33 -7.94 5.80
N CYS A 215 2.10 -9.03 5.73
CA CYS A 215 2.56 -9.78 6.91
C CYS A 215 3.43 -8.90 7.81
N GLU A 216 4.31 -8.11 7.22
CA GLU A 216 5.14 -7.13 7.92
C GLU A 216 4.30 -6.09 8.68
N VAL A 217 3.29 -5.49 8.03
CA VAL A 217 2.40 -4.52 8.66
C VAL A 217 1.57 -5.17 9.77
N LEU A 218 1.05 -6.37 9.56
CA LEU A 218 0.26 -7.09 10.56
C LEU A 218 1.13 -7.48 11.77
N ALA A 219 2.36 -7.94 11.55
CA ALA A 219 3.33 -8.20 12.61
C ALA A 219 3.68 -6.93 13.39
N ALA A 220 3.90 -5.80 12.70
CA ALA A 220 4.18 -4.51 13.33
C ALA A 220 3.04 -4.00 14.22
N LYS A 221 1.80 -4.32 13.86
CA LYS A 221 0.61 -3.95 14.64
C LYS A 221 0.34 -4.92 15.79
N GLY A 222 1.18 -5.94 15.99
CA GLY A 222 0.95 -7.01 16.97
C GLY A 222 -0.29 -7.85 16.66
N LEU A 223 -0.79 -7.78 15.41
CA LEU A 223 -1.96 -8.54 14.95
C LEU A 223 -1.57 -9.94 14.46
N MET A 224 -0.30 -10.15 14.16
CA MET A 224 0.28 -11.49 14.03
C MET A 224 1.06 -11.78 15.30
N GLY A 225 0.81 -12.95 15.88
CA GLY A 225 1.66 -13.48 16.95
C GLY A 225 3.12 -13.59 16.48
N PRO A 226 4.09 -13.65 17.40
CA PRO A 226 5.46 -13.99 17.02
C PRO A 226 5.43 -15.27 16.17
N PRO A 227 6.21 -15.35 15.07
CA PRO A 227 6.32 -16.59 14.31
C PRO A 227 6.63 -17.67 15.34
N GLY A 228 5.73 -18.65 15.48
CA GLY A 228 5.67 -19.48 16.68
C GLY A 228 7.05 -19.99 17.03
N GLU A 229 7.49 -19.75 18.27
CA GLU A 229 8.62 -20.46 18.86
C GLU A 229 8.22 -21.95 18.88
N MET A 230 8.41 -22.63 17.75
CA MET A 230 8.24 -24.07 17.66
C MET A 230 9.47 -24.68 18.34
N GLU A 231 9.47 -24.70 19.67
CA GLU A 231 10.25 -25.65 20.45
C GLU A 231 9.83 -27.06 19.99
N GLY A 232 10.63 -27.69 19.12
CA GLY A 232 10.45 -29.11 18.80
C GLY A 232 10.67 -29.53 17.35
N PHE A 233 10.96 -28.64 16.40
CA PHE A 233 11.38 -29.06 15.06
C PHE A 233 12.89 -29.32 15.03
N ASP A 234 13.30 -30.34 15.78
CA ASP A 234 14.66 -30.90 15.73
C ASP A 234 14.90 -31.60 14.38
N ALA A 235 16.14 -31.58 13.93
CA ALA A 235 16.65 -31.93 12.60
C ALA A 235 16.45 -33.40 12.14
N SER A 236 15.22 -33.94 12.10
CA SER A 236 14.94 -35.32 11.67
C SER A 236 13.99 -35.43 10.47
N VAL A 237 14.25 -34.67 9.40
CA VAL A 237 13.67 -34.90 8.06
C VAL A 237 14.81 -35.21 7.07
N SER A 238 15.59 -36.24 7.38
CA SER A 238 16.65 -36.77 6.51
C SER A 238 16.49 -38.27 6.22
N SER A 239 15.31 -38.86 6.41
CA SER A 239 15.12 -40.31 6.19
C SER A 239 13.73 -40.71 5.66
N ILE A 240 13.12 -39.92 4.79
CA ILE A 240 11.98 -40.39 3.98
C ILE A 240 12.36 -40.25 2.50
N GLU A 241 13.33 -41.08 2.10
CA GLU A 241 13.65 -41.39 0.71
C GLU A 241 13.88 -42.90 0.63
N ASP A 242 12.81 -43.68 0.79
CA ASP A 242 12.72 -45.03 0.22
C ASP A 242 11.25 -45.46 0.23
N ASP A 243 10.80 -46.05 -0.88
CA ASP A 243 9.47 -46.62 -1.13
C ASP A 243 8.28 -45.66 -1.36
N LEU A 244 8.19 -45.09 -2.56
CA LEU A 244 6.89 -44.94 -3.24
C LEU A 244 7.02 -45.15 -4.75
N GLU A 245 6.59 -46.34 -5.19
CA GLU A 245 6.34 -46.70 -6.59
C GLU A 245 5.23 -45.81 -7.20
N GLU A 246 5.39 -45.45 -8.48
CA GLU A 246 4.38 -44.73 -9.28
C GLU A 246 3.04 -45.48 -9.32
N PRO A 247 1.92 -44.73 -9.37
CA PRO A 247 1.20 -44.75 -10.64
C PRO A 247 0.71 -43.37 -11.08
N GLY A 248 0.75 -43.15 -12.40
CA GLY A 248 0.28 -41.94 -13.04
C GLY A 248 -1.24 -41.77 -12.99
N ASP A 249 -1.67 -40.53 -12.81
CA ASP A 249 -2.74 -39.95 -13.63
C ASP A 249 -2.66 -38.41 -13.59
N ALA A 250 -3.00 -37.79 -14.72
CA ALA A 250 -2.72 -36.40 -15.01
C ALA A 250 -3.84 -35.45 -14.56
N THR A 251 -3.88 -35.05 -13.28
CA THR A 251 -4.58 -33.82 -12.85
C THR A 251 -4.10 -33.32 -11.47
N ALA A 252 -3.21 -32.32 -11.41
CA ALA A 252 -3.19 -31.28 -10.34
C ALA A 252 -2.07 -30.23 -10.55
N PRO A 253 -2.37 -28.92 -10.46
CA PRO A 253 -1.35 -27.86 -10.35
C PRO A 253 -0.72 -27.75 -8.95
N LEU A 254 -1.11 -28.60 -7.98
CA LEU A 254 -0.64 -28.57 -6.60
C LEU A 254 0.65 -29.38 -6.35
N ASN A 255 0.96 -30.38 -7.19
CA ASN A 255 2.22 -31.15 -7.08
C ASN A 255 3.47 -30.35 -7.49
N PHE A 256 3.30 -29.24 -8.21
CA PHE A 256 4.41 -28.37 -8.61
C PHE A 256 5.07 -27.67 -7.40
N LEU A 257 4.31 -27.39 -6.32
CA LEU A 257 4.81 -26.64 -5.15
C LEU A 257 5.53 -27.51 -4.11
N ALA A 258 5.23 -28.81 -4.03
CA ALA A 258 5.91 -29.74 -3.14
C ALA A 258 7.41 -29.89 -3.48
N SER A 259 7.76 -29.85 -4.79
CA SER A 259 9.17 -29.82 -5.23
C SER A 259 9.93 -28.56 -4.80
N PHE A 260 9.27 -27.41 -4.57
CA PHE A 260 9.96 -26.17 -4.17
C PHE A 260 10.27 -26.10 -2.67
N SER A 261 9.46 -26.75 -1.83
CA SER A 261 9.74 -26.83 -0.37
C SER A 261 11.00 -27.65 -0.10
N SER A 262 11.27 -28.68 -0.90
CA SER A 262 12.52 -29.46 -0.85
C SER A 262 13.75 -28.61 -1.20
N ILE A 263 13.67 -27.74 -2.22
CA ILE A 263 14.77 -26.83 -2.63
C ILE A 263 15.06 -25.76 -1.55
N ALA A 264 14.03 -25.26 -0.87
CA ALA A 264 14.21 -24.28 0.21
C ALA A 264 14.77 -24.90 1.52
N ASN A 265 14.74 -26.24 1.66
CA ASN A 265 15.33 -26.98 2.77
C ASN A 265 16.75 -27.48 2.46
N SER A 266 17.15 -27.58 1.18
CA SER A 266 18.46 -28.07 0.77
C SER A 266 19.51 -26.97 0.52
N MET A 267 19.27 -25.75 0.99
CA MET A 267 20.22 -24.63 0.85
C MET A 267 21.26 -24.65 1.97
N ASP A 268 22.18 -25.62 1.90
CA ASP A 268 23.53 -25.45 2.46
C ASP A 268 24.23 -24.42 1.57
N LEU A 269 24.19 -23.14 1.97
CA LEU A 269 24.91 -22.07 1.30
C LEU A 269 26.38 -22.18 1.68
N ASP A 270 27.23 -22.48 0.70
CA ASP A 270 28.68 -22.47 0.85
C ASP A 270 29.13 -21.17 1.55
N GLU A 271 29.93 -21.29 2.62
CA GLU A 271 30.38 -20.19 3.49
C GLU A 271 31.04 -19.01 2.73
N GLU A 272 31.51 -19.22 1.49
CA GLU A 272 32.11 -18.18 0.65
C GLU A 272 31.11 -17.21 -0.01
N ASP A 273 29.85 -17.59 -0.19
CA ASP A 273 28.80 -16.72 -0.78
C ASP A 273 28.10 -15.82 0.27
N THR A 274 28.52 -15.89 1.54
CA THR A 274 27.95 -15.13 2.67
C THR A 274 28.19 -13.62 2.62
N LYS A 275 28.92 -13.11 1.63
CA LYS A 275 29.18 -11.67 1.44
C LYS A 275 28.33 -11.01 0.36
N SER A 276 27.22 -11.60 -0.05
CA SER A 276 26.30 -10.88 -0.95
C SER A 276 25.40 -9.94 -0.15
N ALA A 277 25.47 -8.63 -0.42
CA ALA A 277 24.52 -7.66 0.12
C ALA A 277 23.14 -7.71 -0.56
N ARG A 278 22.92 -8.64 -1.51
CA ARG A 278 21.69 -8.76 -2.30
C ARG A 278 20.42 -8.96 -1.48
N PRO A 279 20.36 -9.86 -0.48
CA PRO A 279 19.14 -10.03 0.31
C PRO A 279 18.77 -8.74 1.07
N LEU A 280 19.78 -8.03 1.59
CA LEU A 280 19.59 -6.76 2.27
C LEU A 280 19.14 -5.66 1.30
N ALA A 281 19.76 -5.58 0.13
CA ALA A 281 19.37 -4.63 -0.90
C ALA A 281 17.92 -4.84 -1.38
N LEU A 282 17.49 -6.09 -1.56
CA LEU A 282 16.10 -6.43 -1.90
C LEU A 282 15.14 -6.05 -0.78
N ARG A 283 15.50 -6.29 0.48
CA ARG A 283 14.70 -5.87 1.64
C ARG A 283 14.56 -4.35 1.70
N LEU A 284 15.65 -3.63 1.44
CA LEU A 284 15.62 -2.17 1.33
C LEU A 284 14.71 -1.71 0.19
N LEU A 285 14.75 -2.36 -0.97
CA LEU A 285 13.83 -2.04 -2.07
C LEU A 285 12.37 -2.23 -1.67
N VAL A 286 12.04 -3.29 -0.92
CA VAL A 286 10.69 -3.54 -0.38
C VAL A 286 10.27 -2.48 0.65
N GLY A 287 11.15 -2.16 1.60
CA GLY A 287 10.91 -1.10 2.57
C GLY A 287 10.70 0.27 1.89
N PHE A 288 11.48 0.57 0.87
CA PHE A 288 11.32 1.77 0.04
C PHE A 288 9.96 1.81 -0.65
N MET A 289 9.54 0.73 -1.30
CA MET A 289 8.23 0.67 -1.95
C MET A 289 7.09 0.94 -0.97
N GLY A 290 7.09 0.25 0.17
CA GLY A 290 6.07 0.47 1.18
C GLY A 290 6.10 1.90 1.72
N ALA A 291 7.29 2.48 1.90
CA ALA A 291 7.44 3.83 2.41
C ALA A 291 6.94 4.91 1.43
N VAL A 292 7.19 4.75 0.13
CA VAL A 292 6.64 5.65 -0.90
C VAL A 292 5.12 5.57 -0.98
N LEU A 293 4.55 4.40 -0.68
CA LEU A 293 3.09 4.22 -0.51
C LEU A 293 2.54 4.77 0.81
N GLY A 294 3.38 5.40 1.64
CA GLY A 294 2.98 6.02 2.91
C GLY A 294 2.99 5.06 4.12
N SER A 295 3.54 3.85 4.00
CA SER A 295 3.67 2.94 5.14
C SER A 295 4.78 3.40 6.08
N GLU A 296 4.39 3.91 7.25
CA GLU A 296 5.32 4.31 8.31
C GLU A 296 6.21 3.16 8.77
N TYR A 297 5.67 1.95 8.84
CA TYR A 297 6.43 0.74 9.19
C TYR A 297 7.52 0.46 8.16
N SER A 298 7.18 0.50 6.87
CA SER A 298 8.13 0.23 5.79
C SER A 298 9.23 1.29 5.76
N SER A 299 8.89 2.55 6.07
CA SER A 299 9.88 3.63 6.24
C SER A 299 10.83 3.35 7.42
N ALA A 300 10.30 2.91 8.56
CA ALA A 300 11.14 2.53 9.70
C ALA A 300 12.05 1.33 9.38
N LYS A 301 11.53 0.29 8.73
CA LYS A 301 12.32 -0.88 8.31
C LYS A 301 13.34 -0.57 7.22
N PHE A 302 13.05 0.39 6.35
CA PHE A 302 14.02 0.91 5.41
C PHE A 302 15.21 1.54 6.15
N VAL A 303 14.97 2.46 7.10
CA VAL A 303 16.04 3.09 7.89
C VAL A 303 16.84 2.06 8.69
N GLU A 304 16.16 1.12 9.34
CA GLU A 304 16.80 0.02 10.09
C GLU A 304 17.70 -0.83 9.18
N GLY A 305 17.20 -1.22 7.99
CA GLY A 305 17.98 -1.96 7.01
C GLY A 305 19.20 -1.19 6.51
N VAL A 306 19.09 0.14 6.36
CA VAL A 306 20.24 0.97 5.97
C VAL A 306 21.25 1.05 7.10
N CYS A 307 20.82 1.19 8.35
CA CYS A 307 21.71 1.14 9.50
C CYS A 307 22.44 -0.21 9.62
N MET A 308 21.75 -1.32 9.32
CA MET A 308 22.38 -2.64 9.22
C MET A 308 23.44 -2.66 8.13
N ALA A 309 23.11 -2.25 6.89
CA ALA A 309 24.05 -2.18 5.77
C ALA A 309 25.28 -1.33 6.11
N TYR A 310 25.05 -0.18 6.74
CA TYR A 310 26.09 0.72 7.21
C TYR A 310 27.01 0.05 8.24
N SER A 311 26.43 -0.64 9.23
CA SER A 311 27.20 -1.32 10.29
C SER A 311 28.04 -2.49 9.77
N GLU A 312 27.58 -3.16 8.72
CA GLU A 312 28.32 -4.20 8.01
C GLU A 312 29.42 -3.63 7.09
N GLY A 313 29.50 -2.31 6.95
CA GLY A 313 30.52 -1.64 6.13
C GLY A 313 30.19 -1.58 4.64
N TRP A 314 28.93 -1.82 4.25
CA TRP A 314 28.47 -1.65 2.88
C TRP A 314 28.28 -0.17 2.55
N THR A 315 28.84 0.27 1.43
CA THR A 315 28.59 1.62 0.90
C THR A 315 27.24 1.70 0.22
N ALA A 316 26.68 2.91 0.10
CA ALA A 316 25.41 3.12 -0.59
C ALA A 316 25.46 2.62 -2.06
N SER A 317 26.60 2.82 -2.74
CA SER A 317 26.80 2.33 -4.11
C SER A 317 26.88 0.81 -4.21
N GLU A 318 27.49 0.12 -3.24
CA GLU A 318 27.55 -1.35 -3.21
C GLU A 318 26.17 -1.95 -3.00
N VAL A 319 25.39 -1.41 -2.06
CA VAL A 319 23.99 -1.84 -1.84
C VAL A 319 23.16 -1.65 -3.11
N LEU A 320 23.32 -0.53 -3.82
CA LEU A 320 22.65 -0.28 -5.09
C LEU A 320 23.10 -1.26 -6.18
N ALA A 321 24.40 -1.59 -6.26
CA ALA A 321 24.97 -2.45 -7.29
C ALA A 321 24.44 -3.90 -7.23
N GLU A 322 23.96 -4.34 -6.06
CA GLU A 322 23.31 -5.64 -5.91
C GLU A 322 21.90 -5.69 -6.53
N LEU A 323 21.27 -4.54 -6.77
CA LEU A 323 19.96 -4.45 -7.41
C LEU A 323 20.10 -4.38 -8.93
N ARG A 324 19.34 -5.23 -9.62
CA ARG A 324 19.26 -5.25 -11.09
C ARG A 324 18.08 -4.39 -11.54
N ASP A 325 18.11 -3.93 -12.79
CA ASP A 325 17.01 -3.15 -13.38
C ASP A 325 15.66 -3.91 -13.33
N ALA A 326 15.70 -5.24 -13.47
CA ALA A 326 14.52 -6.10 -13.32
C ALA A 326 13.90 -6.03 -11.93
N ASP A 327 14.71 -5.81 -10.88
CA ASP A 327 14.23 -5.72 -9.50
C ASP A 327 13.39 -4.42 -9.31
N PHE A 328 13.76 -3.34 -10.03
CA PHE A 328 13.02 -2.07 -10.12
C PHE A 328 11.82 -2.11 -11.07
N LEU A 329 11.85 -2.93 -12.13
CA LEU A 329 10.66 -3.16 -12.96
C LEU A 329 9.54 -3.82 -12.14
N GLN A 330 9.93 -4.77 -11.29
CA GLN A 330 9.01 -5.48 -10.40
C GLN A 330 8.47 -4.62 -9.25
N SER A 331 8.94 -3.37 -9.07
CA SER A 331 8.38 -2.50 -8.02
C SER A 331 6.99 -1.95 -8.36
N GLY A 332 6.46 -2.25 -9.55
CA GLY A 332 5.09 -1.95 -9.92
C GLY A 332 4.83 -0.48 -10.28
N GLY A 333 5.88 0.33 -10.46
CA GLY A 333 5.73 1.73 -10.85
C GLY A 333 5.07 2.55 -9.75
N LEU A 334 5.82 2.92 -8.71
CA LEU A 334 5.36 3.86 -7.68
C LEU A 334 4.86 5.19 -8.28
N VAL A 335 5.38 5.54 -9.45
CA VAL A 335 4.78 6.52 -10.34
C VAL A 335 3.86 5.75 -11.28
N THR A 336 2.53 5.96 -11.15
CA THR A 336 1.49 5.47 -12.08
C THR A 336 1.59 6.22 -13.41
N SER A 337 2.75 6.19 -14.03
CA SER A 337 2.95 6.55 -15.42
C SER A 337 2.62 5.31 -16.24
N ASP A 338 1.69 5.46 -17.18
CA ASP A 338 1.30 4.43 -18.14
C ASP A 338 2.56 3.70 -18.65
N ALA A 339 2.80 2.48 -18.15
CA ALA A 339 4.07 1.78 -18.30
C ALA A 339 4.33 1.43 -19.78
N ALA A 340 3.26 1.25 -20.55
CA ALA A 340 3.32 1.03 -22.00
C ALA A 340 3.78 2.29 -22.77
N ALA A 341 3.45 3.49 -22.28
CA ALA A 341 3.78 4.74 -22.97
C ALA A 341 5.20 5.26 -22.63
N THR A 342 5.78 4.83 -21.50
CA THR A 342 6.98 5.47 -20.94
C THR A 342 8.29 4.73 -21.20
N GLY A 343 8.28 3.59 -21.90
CA GLY A 343 9.49 3.00 -22.52
C GLY A 343 10.67 2.77 -21.56
N GLY A 344 10.42 2.33 -20.32
CA GLY A 344 11.45 2.07 -19.31
C GLY A 344 11.75 3.25 -18.37
N ARG A 345 11.25 4.47 -18.66
CA ARG A 345 11.48 5.66 -17.82
C ARG A 345 10.98 5.49 -16.38
N ALA A 346 9.92 4.70 -16.15
CA ALA A 346 9.43 4.40 -14.81
C ALA A 346 10.47 3.66 -13.95
N THR A 347 11.24 2.75 -14.55
CA THR A 347 12.30 2.01 -13.84
C THR A 347 13.46 2.92 -13.46
N GLU A 348 13.87 3.80 -14.36
CA GLU A 348 14.89 4.81 -14.12
C GLU A 348 14.47 5.77 -13.00
N VAL A 349 13.23 6.26 -13.03
CA VAL A 349 12.69 7.13 -11.96
C VAL A 349 12.67 6.40 -10.61
N ASN A 350 12.22 5.14 -10.56
CA ASN A 350 12.23 4.37 -9.31
C ASN A 350 13.64 4.15 -8.78
N ARG A 351 14.61 3.87 -9.67
CA ARG A 351 16.02 3.70 -9.33
C ARG A 351 16.61 4.99 -8.77
N GLU A 352 16.36 6.13 -9.42
CA GLU A 352 16.80 7.44 -8.95
C GLU A 352 16.18 7.83 -7.60
N LEU A 353 14.89 7.56 -7.40
CA LEU A 353 14.24 7.80 -6.12
C LEU A 353 14.84 6.93 -5.01
N PHE A 354 15.12 5.67 -5.30
CA PHE A 354 15.78 4.76 -4.36
C PHE A 354 17.21 5.24 -4.02
N ILE A 355 17.98 5.69 -5.02
CA ILE A 355 19.31 6.29 -4.84
C ILE A 355 19.25 7.46 -3.86
N ILE A 356 18.29 8.38 -4.06
CA ILE A 356 18.14 9.56 -3.22
C ILE A 356 17.82 9.13 -1.78
N TRP A 357 16.84 8.25 -1.58
CA TRP A 357 16.44 7.77 -0.25
C TRP A 357 17.57 7.06 0.50
N LEU A 358 18.27 6.15 -0.18
CA LEU A 358 19.41 5.44 0.38
C LEU A 358 20.49 6.44 0.80
N SER A 359 20.83 7.37 -0.09
CA SER A 359 21.86 8.39 0.18
C SER A 359 21.45 9.37 1.28
N THR A 360 20.17 9.73 1.39
CA THR A 360 19.64 10.58 2.47
C THR A 360 19.92 9.97 3.84
N VAL A 361 19.69 8.67 4.02
CA VAL A 361 19.94 7.98 5.30
C VAL A 361 21.44 7.88 5.57
N TYR A 362 22.25 7.48 4.59
CA TYR A 362 23.71 7.41 4.74
C TYR A 362 24.34 8.76 5.09
N MET A 363 23.96 9.83 4.40
CA MET A 363 24.41 11.20 4.71
C MET A 363 23.90 11.66 6.07
N GLY A 364 22.68 11.29 6.46
CA GLY A 364 22.15 11.55 7.79
C GLY A 364 23.02 10.93 8.87
N LEU A 365 23.37 9.66 8.73
CA LEU A 365 24.29 8.96 9.63
C LEU A 365 25.66 9.65 9.67
N ALA A 366 26.22 10.02 8.52
CA ALA A 366 27.49 10.74 8.41
C ALA A 366 27.47 12.07 9.18
N ARG A 367 26.43 12.89 8.99
CA ARG A 367 26.28 14.21 9.63
C ARG A 367 26.02 14.11 11.13
N MET A 368 25.45 13.00 11.59
CA MET A 368 25.35 12.68 13.01
C MET A 368 26.66 12.12 13.59
N GLY A 369 27.75 12.06 12.83
CA GLY A 369 29.05 11.61 13.31
C GLY A 369 29.14 10.10 13.54
N ALA A 370 28.27 9.30 12.91
CA ALA A 370 28.49 7.86 12.86
C ALA A 370 29.79 7.58 12.09
N VAL A 371 30.63 6.69 12.65
CA VAL A 371 31.89 6.30 12.03
C VAL A 371 31.62 5.15 11.06
N PHE A 372 31.94 5.36 9.79
CA PHE A 372 31.75 4.31 8.79
C PHE A 372 32.88 3.28 8.90
N PRO A 373 32.59 1.97 9.01
CA PRO A 373 33.61 0.95 9.27
C PRO A 373 34.72 0.88 8.22
N ASN A 374 34.41 1.17 6.96
CA ASN A 374 35.35 1.05 5.83
C ASN A 374 35.34 2.32 4.96
N PRO A 375 36.01 3.42 5.37
CA PRO A 375 35.90 4.71 4.69
C PRO A 375 36.43 4.65 3.26
N LYS A 376 35.51 4.52 2.29
CA LYS A 376 35.77 4.65 0.85
C LYS A 376 35.30 6.02 0.36
N GLN A 377 35.97 6.62 -0.62
CA GLN A 377 35.50 7.90 -1.16
C GLN A 377 34.08 7.76 -1.74
N GLY A 378 33.18 8.69 -1.39
CA GLY A 378 31.80 8.66 -1.87
C GLY A 378 30.89 7.62 -1.21
N TRP A 379 31.31 6.99 -0.09
CA TRP A 379 30.57 5.89 0.56
C TRP A 379 29.09 6.19 0.87
N ALA A 380 28.74 7.47 1.08
CA ALA A 380 27.40 7.89 1.48
C ALA A 380 26.44 8.20 0.32
N PHE A 381 26.92 8.25 -0.93
CA PHE A 381 26.11 8.64 -2.08
C PHE A 381 26.15 7.57 -3.16
N ALA A 382 24.98 7.05 -3.55
CA ALA A 382 24.87 5.98 -4.54
C ALA A 382 24.75 6.50 -5.99
N GLY A 383 24.50 7.80 -6.19
CA GLY A 383 24.31 8.39 -7.52
C GLY A 383 25.62 8.75 -8.23
N SER A 384 25.52 9.09 -9.51
CA SER A 384 26.68 9.47 -10.33
C SER A 384 26.95 10.98 -10.36
N ASP A 385 25.98 11.83 -10.02
CA ASP A 385 26.10 13.28 -10.11
C ASP A 385 26.60 13.91 -8.79
N PRO A 386 27.82 14.50 -8.76
CA PRO A 386 28.32 15.20 -7.58
C PRO A 386 27.47 16.41 -7.16
N MET A 387 26.81 17.08 -8.10
CA MET A 387 25.97 18.24 -7.79
C MET A 387 24.72 17.82 -7.02
N GLN A 388 24.10 16.72 -7.42
CA GLN A 388 23.00 16.09 -6.67
C GLN A 388 23.46 15.70 -5.26
N ALA A 389 24.66 15.14 -5.11
CA ALA A 389 25.21 14.78 -3.80
C ALA A 389 25.34 16.00 -2.87
N ILE A 390 25.88 17.12 -3.38
CA ILE A 390 26.02 18.38 -2.61
C ILE A 390 24.65 18.96 -2.25
N GLY A 391 23.69 18.92 -3.17
CA GLY A 391 22.32 19.38 -2.93
C GLY A 391 21.63 18.55 -1.84
N LEU A 392 21.79 17.23 -1.90
CA LEU A 392 21.22 16.30 -0.94
C LEU A 392 21.84 16.45 0.45
N ASP A 393 23.15 16.62 0.52
CA ASP A 393 23.87 16.86 1.79
C ASP A 393 23.38 18.14 2.49
N LYS A 394 23.20 19.24 1.75
CA LYS A 394 22.60 20.47 2.29
C LYS A 394 21.15 20.28 2.74
N PHE A 395 20.37 19.50 1.99
CA PHE A 395 19.01 19.15 2.38
C PHE A 395 19.00 18.40 3.71
N VAL A 396 19.83 17.36 3.84
CA VAL A 396 19.97 16.56 5.07
C VAL A 396 20.42 17.42 6.24
N GLU A 397 21.40 18.31 6.05
CA GLU A 397 21.87 19.25 7.08
C GLU A 397 20.71 20.12 7.60
N ASN A 398 19.93 20.73 6.71
CA ASN A 398 18.80 21.57 7.09
C ASN A 398 17.68 20.78 7.78
N ALA A 399 17.40 19.57 7.28
CA ALA A 399 16.39 18.68 7.86
C ALA A 399 16.80 18.22 9.27
N LEU A 400 18.07 17.85 9.49
CA LEU A 400 18.58 17.52 10.83
C LEU A 400 18.51 18.72 11.79
N ALA A 401 18.89 19.91 11.33
CA ALA A 401 18.77 21.13 12.13
C ALA A 401 17.30 21.47 12.48
N GLN A 402 16.34 21.10 11.63
CA GLN A 402 14.92 21.19 11.94
C GLN A 402 14.52 20.16 13.01
N CYS A 403 14.90 18.90 12.85
CA CYS A 403 14.64 17.85 13.84
C CYS A 403 15.20 18.20 15.22
N GLU A 404 16.40 18.77 15.29
CA GLU A 404 17.01 19.20 16.55
C GLU A 404 16.25 20.35 17.20
N ARG A 405 15.80 21.35 16.42
CA ARG A 405 14.95 22.44 16.92
C ARG A 405 13.62 21.91 17.47
N ASP A 406 12.99 20.99 16.76
CA ASP A 406 11.71 20.41 17.18
C ASP A 406 11.88 19.53 18.43
N HIS A 407 12.99 18.79 18.53
CA HIS A 407 13.34 18.04 19.74
C HIS A 407 13.56 18.96 20.96
N ARG A 408 14.30 20.07 20.80
CA ARG A 408 14.50 21.06 21.88
C ARG A 408 13.18 21.71 22.32
N ARG A 409 12.30 22.03 21.37
CA ARG A 409 10.95 22.56 21.66
C ARG A 409 10.11 21.55 22.45
N ALA A 410 10.16 20.27 22.07
CA ALA A 410 9.46 19.21 22.80
C ALA A 410 9.97 19.07 24.25
N LEU A 411 11.29 19.14 24.46
CA LEU A 411 11.88 19.12 25.80
C LEU A 411 11.45 20.34 26.63
N GLN A 412 11.47 21.55 26.05
CA GLN A 412 11.00 22.77 26.73
C GLN A 412 9.52 22.68 27.11
N ALA A 413 8.67 22.19 26.21
CA ALA A 413 7.24 21.99 26.48
C ALA A 413 7.00 20.95 27.60
N SER A 414 7.79 19.88 27.65
CA SER A 414 7.70 18.90 28.74
C SER A 414 8.15 19.48 30.09
N SER A 415 9.13 20.38 30.09
CA SER A 415 9.62 21.03 31.30
C SER A 415 8.66 22.09 31.85
N SER A 416 7.95 22.82 30.97
CA SER A 416 6.98 23.84 31.39
C SER A 416 5.68 23.23 31.90
N ALA A 417 5.26 22.08 31.37
CA ALA A 417 4.08 21.35 31.86
C ALA A 417 4.26 20.78 33.28
N ALA A 418 5.51 20.56 33.71
CA ALA A 418 5.84 20.06 35.05
C ALA A 418 5.94 21.16 36.11
N ALA A 419 5.97 22.44 35.71
CA ALA A 419 5.91 23.54 36.66
C ALA A 419 4.49 23.59 37.25
N PRO A 420 4.30 23.37 38.57
CA PRO A 420 2.99 23.49 39.18
C PRO A 420 2.45 24.90 38.88
N PRO A 421 1.13 25.06 38.62
CA PRO A 421 0.55 26.37 38.41
C PRO A 421 0.87 27.22 39.63
N ALA A 422 1.81 28.15 39.48
CA ALA A 422 2.14 29.09 40.54
C ALA A 422 0.83 29.81 40.88
N ASP A 423 0.46 29.66 42.14
CA ASP A 423 -0.78 30.16 42.73
C ASP A 423 -1.05 31.59 42.25
N VAL A 424 -2.19 31.76 41.57
CA VAL A 424 -2.61 33.00 40.92
C VAL A 424 -3.09 33.96 41.99
N GLY A 425 -2.14 34.50 42.73
CA GLY A 425 -2.34 35.43 43.83
C GLY A 425 -1.46 36.66 43.68
N SER A 426 -1.62 37.43 42.59
CA SER A 426 -1.37 38.88 42.47
C SER A 426 -1.25 39.29 41.00
N ARG A 427 -2.36 39.76 40.43
CA ARG A 427 -2.47 40.30 39.08
C ARG A 427 -2.05 41.76 39.08
N GLU A 428 -0.75 42.04 38.99
CA GLU A 428 -0.25 43.36 38.56
C GLU A 428 0.00 43.35 37.05
N ALA A 429 -0.54 44.35 36.37
CA ALA A 429 -0.54 44.48 34.93
C ALA A 429 0.88 44.73 34.39
N LEU A 430 1.39 43.80 33.56
CA LEU A 430 2.61 43.98 32.79
C LEU A 430 2.28 44.47 31.36
N PRO A 431 2.82 45.62 30.92
CA PRO A 431 2.75 46.10 29.55
C PRO A 431 3.95 45.56 28.75
N GLY A 432 3.68 44.80 27.70
CA GLY A 432 4.71 44.25 26.82
C GLY A 432 4.22 43.00 26.13
N MET A 433 3.36 43.16 25.12
CA MET A 433 3.20 42.11 24.11
C MET A 433 4.53 42.05 23.34
N GLU A 434 5.36 41.07 23.68
CA GLU A 434 6.55 40.73 22.90
C GLU A 434 6.10 40.39 21.46
N GLU A 435 6.54 41.22 20.52
CA GLU A 435 6.45 40.97 19.09
C GLU A 435 7.03 39.58 18.82
N ALA A 436 6.25 38.72 18.16
CA ALA A 436 6.69 37.39 17.77
C ALA A 436 8.01 37.52 17.00
N GLU A 437 9.08 36.90 17.52
CA GLU A 437 10.41 36.90 16.90
C GLU A 437 10.29 36.56 15.41
N GLU A 438 10.56 37.54 14.55
CA GLU A 438 10.58 37.35 13.10
C GLU A 438 11.62 36.28 12.75
N ASP A 439 11.24 35.38 11.84
CA ASP A 439 12.11 34.31 11.35
C ASP A 439 13.45 34.91 10.85
N PRO A 440 14.62 34.46 11.36
CA PRO A 440 15.93 34.99 10.98
C PRO A 440 16.21 34.86 9.47
N PHE A 441 15.55 33.94 8.77
CA PHE A 441 15.60 33.86 7.32
C PHE A 441 14.88 35.04 6.63
N ILE A 442 13.72 35.45 7.15
CA ILE A 442 12.98 36.62 6.67
C ILE A 442 13.77 37.90 6.95
N ALA A 443 14.38 38.02 8.14
CA ALA A 443 15.27 39.12 8.47
C ALA A 443 16.46 39.20 7.50
N ARG A 444 17.05 38.04 7.14
CA ARG A 444 18.15 37.97 6.17
C ARG A 444 17.72 38.31 4.75
N LEU A 445 16.54 37.88 4.30
CA LEU A 445 15.99 38.24 2.99
C LEU A 445 15.71 39.75 2.89
N ARG A 446 15.15 40.36 3.95
CA ARG A 446 14.91 41.80 4.03
C ARG A 446 16.19 42.63 4.11
N SER A 447 17.27 42.07 4.66
CA SER A 447 18.57 42.75 4.69
C SER A 447 19.19 42.96 3.29
N ASN A 448 18.74 42.22 2.27
CA ASN A 448 19.20 42.40 0.90
C ASN A 448 18.29 43.38 0.15
N ALA A 449 18.77 44.59 -0.10
CA ALA A 449 18.00 45.67 -0.72
C ALA A 449 17.38 45.32 -2.08
N SER A 450 18.00 44.45 -2.88
CA SER A 450 17.41 44.04 -4.17
C SER A 450 16.25 43.07 -4.00
N VAL A 451 16.36 42.16 -3.03
CA VAL A 451 15.31 41.18 -2.70
C VAL A 451 14.15 41.85 -1.99
N ALA A 452 14.45 42.78 -1.08
CA ALA A 452 13.44 43.61 -0.42
C ALA A 452 12.60 44.39 -1.45
N ARG A 453 13.23 44.99 -2.47
CA ARG A 453 12.51 45.67 -3.56
C ARG A 453 11.62 44.74 -4.37
N LEU A 454 12.10 43.55 -4.73
CA LEU A 454 11.28 42.58 -5.47
C LEU A 454 10.10 42.08 -4.63
N LEU A 455 10.31 41.83 -3.33
CA LEU A 455 9.23 41.45 -2.42
C LEU A 455 8.21 42.58 -2.24
N ASP A 456 8.65 43.84 -2.18
CA ASP A 456 7.76 45.00 -2.12
C ASP A 456 6.98 45.20 -3.43
N GLU A 457 7.63 45.02 -4.58
CA GLU A 457 6.98 45.09 -5.90
C GLU A 457 5.93 43.97 -6.07
N GLU A 458 6.27 42.73 -5.69
CA GLU A 458 5.34 41.60 -5.73
C GLU A 458 4.19 41.76 -4.72
N ARG A 459 4.49 42.30 -3.53
CA ARG A 459 3.48 42.66 -2.53
C ARG A 459 2.53 43.73 -3.05
N GLN A 460 3.04 44.76 -3.72
CA GLN A 460 2.22 45.80 -4.35
C GLN A 460 1.36 45.23 -5.49
N ALA A 461 1.92 44.33 -6.31
CA ALA A 461 1.18 43.67 -7.39
C ALA A 461 0.05 42.78 -6.84
N ALA A 462 0.32 41.99 -5.80
CA ALA A 462 -0.68 41.18 -5.12
C ALA A 462 -1.76 42.05 -4.45
N ALA A 463 -1.36 43.15 -3.80
CA ALA A 463 -2.30 44.10 -3.20
C ALA A 463 -3.23 44.71 -4.24
N LEU A 464 -2.72 45.11 -5.40
CA LEU A 464 -3.53 45.62 -6.51
C LEU A 464 -4.51 44.55 -7.03
N GLN A 465 -4.08 43.29 -7.17
CA GLN A 465 -4.96 42.21 -7.60
C GLN A 465 -6.10 41.97 -6.60
N PHE A 466 -5.80 41.98 -5.30
CA PHE A 466 -6.81 41.82 -4.25
C PHE A 466 -7.79 43.00 -4.16
N VAL A 467 -7.34 44.22 -4.45
CA VAL A 467 -8.20 45.42 -4.56
C VAL A 467 -9.09 45.32 -5.79
N MET A 468 -8.55 44.89 -6.94
CA MET A 468 -9.33 44.67 -8.17
C MET A 468 -10.41 43.60 -8.00
N GLU A 469 -10.15 42.56 -7.19
CA GLU A 469 -11.13 41.51 -6.88
C GLU A 469 -12.18 41.93 -5.84
N GLY A 470 -12.11 43.15 -5.30
CA GLY A 470 -13.09 43.67 -4.34
C GLY A 470 -13.09 42.97 -2.98
N LYS A 471 -12.07 42.16 -2.68
CA LYS A 471 -12.00 41.33 -1.46
C LYS A 471 -11.42 42.07 -0.24
N LEU A 472 -10.74 43.20 -0.45
CA LEU A 472 -10.23 44.04 0.63
C LEU A 472 -11.02 45.34 0.71
N GLY A 473 -11.91 45.44 1.70
CA GLY A 473 -12.68 46.64 2.02
C GLY A 473 -11.82 47.75 2.66
N GLY A 474 -10.79 48.22 1.95
CA GLY A 474 -9.98 49.38 2.35
C GLY A 474 -9.03 49.16 3.53
N LYS A 475 -8.77 47.91 3.93
CA LYS A 475 -7.74 47.60 4.93
C LYS A 475 -6.42 47.27 4.22
N GLU A 476 -5.31 47.78 4.73
CA GLU A 476 -3.97 47.42 4.25
C GLU A 476 -3.74 45.91 4.48
N LEU A 477 -3.12 45.22 3.53
CA LEU A 477 -2.74 43.82 3.72
C LEU A 477 -1.74 43.75 4.88
N PRO A 478 -2.01 42.94 5.93
CA PRO A 478 -1.11 42.79 7.06
C PRO A 478 0.32 42.48 6.58
N ASP A 479 1.33 43.09 7.21
CA ASP A 479 2.76 42.97 6.85
C ASP A 479 3.25 41.52 6.84
N SER A 480 2.57 40.62 7.55
CA SER A 480 2.65 39.20 7.26
C SER A 480 1.75 38.90 6.06
N LEU A 481 2.34 38.81 4.86
CA LEU A 481 1.81 37.94 3.82
C LEU A 481 1.61 36.58 4.48
N MET A 482 0.38 36.31 4.94
CA MET A 482 0.03 35.05 5.54
C MET A 482 0.39 34.01 4.49
N ARG A 483 1.38 33.17 4.81
CA ARG A 483 1.51 31.86 4.20
C ARG A 483 0.15 31.21 4.39
N MET A 484 -0.74 31.34 3.42
CA MET A 484 -1.89 30.47 3.34
C MET A 484 -1.29 29.13 3.01
N GLU A 485 -1.15 28.29 4.03
CA GLU A 485 -0.84 26.89 3.85
C GLU A 485 -1.91 26.35 2.90
N ASP A 486 -1.51 26.10 1.66
CA ASP A 486 -2.36 25.41 0.72
C ASP A 486 -2.55 23.99 1.27
N LYS A 487 -3.70 23.79 1.92
CA LYS A 487 -4.11 22.51 2.52
C LYS A 487 -4.22 21.40 1.48
N GLU A 488 -4.31 21.75 0.20
CA GLU A 488 -4.39 20.80 -0.90
C GLU A 488 -3.01 20.47 -1.47
N LEU A 489 -1.96 21.23 -1.17
CA LEU A 489 -0.61 20.96 -1.66
C LEU A 489 -0.11 19.54 -1.31
N PRO A 490 -0.35 18.98 -0.10
CA PRO A 490 -0.02 17.59 0.21
C PRO A 490 -0.79 16.56 -0.65
N MET A 491 -2.01 16.90 -1.05
CA MET A 491 -2.89 16.04 -1.86
C MET A 491 -2.54 16.11 -3.35
N ASN A 492 -2.12 17.29 -3.83
CA ASN A 492 -2.00 17.57 -5.26
C ASN A 492 -0.56 17.54 -5.78
N SER A 493 0.44 17.82 -4.93
CA SER A 493 1.84 17.91 -5.35
C SER A 493 2.63 16.65 -5.01
N ALA A 494 2.97 15.87 -6.03
CA ALA A 494 3.89 14.73 -5.90
C ALA A 494 5.28 15.15 -5.40
N ALA A 495 5.74 16.34 -5.81
CA ALA A 495 7.02 16.90 -5.35
C ALA A 495 6.99 17.20 -3.84
N TYR A 496 5.89 17.78 -3.33
CA TYR A 496 5.72 18.01 -1.90
C TYR A 496 5.72 16.70 -1.12
N ARG A 497 4.97 15.69 -1.57
CA ARG A 497 4.95 14.36 -0.93
C ARG A 497 6.33 13.72 -0.89
N LEU A 498 7.09 13.83 -1.98
CA LEU A 498 8.44 13.29 -2.03
C LEU A 498 9.38 14.00 -1.05
N ILE A 499 9.37 15.34 -1.02
CA ILE A 499 10.18 16.13 -0.09
C ILE A 499 9.79 15.83 1.36
N LYS A 500 8.50 15.73 1.65
CA LYS A 500 7.99 15.37 2.97
C LYS A 500 8.45 13.97 3.39
N ALA A 501 8.34 12.98 2.50
CA ALA A 501 8.80 11.63 2.78
C ALA A 501 10.32 11.58 3.04
N GLN A 502 11.11 12.38 2.32
CA GLN A 502 12.56 12.52 2.57
C GLN A 502 12.86 13.22 3.91
N SER A 503 12.11 14.26 4.29
CA SER A 503 12.28 14.88 5.61
C SER A 503 11.90 13.95 6.75
N ASP A 504 10.83 13.16 6.57
CA ASP A 504 10.39 12.15 7.54
C ASP A 504 11.45 11.06 7.68
N LEU A 505 12.13 10.70 6.59
CA LEU A 505 13.24 9.74 6.58
C LEU A 505 14.44 10.25 7.40
N VAL A 506 14.80 11.54 7.27
CA VAL A 506 15.84 12.17 8.08
C VAL A 506 15.43 12.19 9.55
N ALA A 507 14.19 12.56 9.87
CA ALA A 507 13.68 12.58 11.23
C ALA A 507 13.71 11.19 11.89
N ARG A 508 13.38 10.13 11.15
CA ARG A 508 13.47 8.74 11.62
C ARG A 508 14.91 8.30 11.83
N THR A 509 15.81 8.65 10.92
CA THR A 509 17.25 8.39 11.06
C THR A 509 17.79 9.06 12.33
N TYR A 510 17.39 10.32 12.58
CA TYR A 510 17.74 11.06 13.80
C TYR A 510 17.18 10.40 15.07
N ALA A 511 15.92 10.00 15.07
CA ALA A 511 15.31 9.33 16.22
C ALA A 511 16.01 7.98 16.53
N LEU A 512 16.31 7.18 15.50
CA LEU A 512 17.00 5.91 15.66
C LEU A 512 18.43 6.10 16.19
N SER A 513 19.18 7.07 15.66
CA SER A 513 20.55 7.34 16.12
C SER A 513 20.59 7.83 17.57
N MET A 514 19.63 8.67 17.98
CA MET A 514 19.49 9.10 19.37
C MET A 514 19.15 7.92 20.28
N SER A 515 18.28 7.01 19.85
CA SER A 515 18.01 5.77 20.58
C SER A 515 19.27 4.92 20.72
N MET A 516 20.03 4.70 19.65
CA MET A 516 21.29 3.92 19.71
C MET A 516 22.30 4.52 20.67
N ARG A 517 22.44 5.86 20.71
CA ARG A 517 23.34 6.56 21.66
C ARG A 517 22.89 6.47 23.12
N GLN A 518 21.60 6.30 23.38
CA GLN A 518 21.10 6.13 24.76
C GLN A 518 21.39 4.72 25.29
N HIS A 519 21.56 3.74 24.42
CA HIS A 519 21.82 2.35 24.79
C HIS A 519 23.32 2.00 24.82
N SER A 520 24.18 2.79 24.16
CA SER A 520 25.65 2.70 24.25
C SER A 520 26.17 3.47 25.47
#